data_AF-A0A5J6N2Q4-F1
#
_entry.id   AF-A0A5J6N2Q4-F1
#
_cell.length_a   1.000
_cell.length_b   1.000
_cell.length_c   1.000
_cell.angle_alpha   90.00
_cell.angle_beta   90.00
_cell.angle_gamma   90.00
#
_symmetry.space_group_name_H-M   'P 1'
#
loop_
_entity.id
_entity.type
_entity.pdbx_description
1 polymer ?
#
loop_
_entity_poly.entity_id
_entity_poly.type
_entity_poly.pdbx_seq_one_letter_code
_entity_poly.pdbx_strand_id
1 'polypeptide(L)'
;MSFLARLHDRGLRPALVGGILLASLLAGAAAAAMTPTDEQKAALCGTRASCRIAKTTDAGTDEGGRALAVVELHLGLADKPAEAPEEGCSSDPDSEAKDGGVEYWLIRAGDAPTRLMALCNDGYGAAGVGEDEVTVGNNRLIHVQSGGSAWRWDASLTYSLSPFRELHERDCSYNTLTPDSGTLLDLDLHRLQARSLAWRSAAASSGDAGASTDEEGEMGCPDWPASLDEAFVAQPTADSVAAYVVPAPLGSAADPVAQGTALGNCALSLSTDGSRGFLVFGKPADSTADAAEIRVIAQGYNELLLQLYDPTAVAALEAAKGKSWVQAPHVEIWTAVQSAAADDSDAPPALDFLQFGIGLDGKVYPGAGKPADLPAVERWSATDEQDRPVQVMRLHWEDQWAFLSGVGIVYSQSLNGKQARLVATTGIVKNRPLFLPTIWTHEPEDSGQGGAHCAVENRRLMLQP
;
A
#
# COMPACT_ATOMS: atom_id res chain seq x y z
N MET A 1 -24.02 -30.90 35.82
CA MET A 1 -23.32 -30.48 37.06
C MET A 1 -22.43 -29.31 36.69
N SER A 2 -22.59 -28.19 37.42
CA SER A 2 -22.21 -26.82 37.06
C SER A 2 -20.78 -26.61 36.57
N PHE A 3 -20.65 -25.89 35.45
CA PHE A 3 -19.48 -25.08 35.11
C PHE A 3 -19.95 -23.62 34.95
N LEU A 4 -19.84 -22.89 36.06
CA LEU A 4 -20.01 -21.45 36.16
C LEU A 4 -18.97 -21.01 37.19
N ALA A 5 -18.09 -20.10 36.78
CA ALA A 5 -17.20 -19.24 37.59
C ALA A 5 -15.73 -19.33 37.15
N ARG A 6 -15.30 -18.32 36.37
CA ARG A 6 -14.03 -17.58 36.54
C ARG A 6 -13.99 -16.42 35.53
N LEU A 7 -14.84 -15.44 35.77
CA LEU A 7 -14.65 -14.07 35.31
C LEU A 7 -14.56 -13.24 36.58
N HIS A 8 -13.35 -12.81 36.92
CA HIS A 8 -12.99 -11.61 37.67
C HIS A 8 -11.50 -11.69 37.93
N ASP A 9 -10.77 -10.66 37.47
CA ASP A 9 -9.74 -9.94 38.22
C ASP A 9 -8.53 -9.57 37.34
N ARG A 10 -8.65 -8.47 36.59
CA ARG A 10 -7.52 -7.56 36.33
C ARG A 10 -8.02 -6.13 36.35
N GLY A 11 -7.60 -5.42 37.40
CA GLY A 11 -8.12 -4.13 37.80
C GLY A 11 -7.65 -2.97 36.93
N LEU A 12 -8.62 -2.13 36.56
CA LEU A 12 -8.42 -0.73 36.20
C LEU A 12 -7.98 0.06 37.44
N ARG A 13 -6.81 0.71 37.36
CA ARG A 13 -6.45 1.82 38.24
C ARG A 13 -6.58 3.13 37.45
N PRO A 14 -7.28 4.16 37.97
CA PRO A 14 -7.30 5.48 37.38
C PRO A 14 -6.07 6.26 37.84
N ALA A 15 -5.17 6.61 36.92
CA ALA A 15 -4.14 7.61 37.18
C ALA A 15 -4.75 9.00 36.93
N LEU A 16 -5.02 9.72 38.02
CA LEU A 16 -5.24 11.16 37.99
C LEU A 16 -3.98 11.84 37.47
N VAL A 17 -4.05 12.47 36.29
CA VAL A 17 -3.10 13.50 35.87
C VAL A 17 -3.91 14.74 35.53
N GLY A 18 -3.76 15.76 36.39
CA GLY A 18 -4.33 17.09 36.17
C GLY A 18 -3.57 17.82 35.08
N GLY A 19 -4.26 18.13 33.99
CA GLY A 19 -3.83 19.07 32.95
C GLY A 19 -4.81 20.23 32.89
N ILE A 20 -4.33 21.44 33.14
CA ILE A 20 -5.08 22.69 32.98
C ILE A 20 -5.27 22.90 31.47
N LEU A 21 -6.49 22.66 30.97
CA LEU A 21 -6.92 23.03 29.62
C LEU A 21 -7.29 24.52 29.60
N LEU A 22 -6.43 25.33 29.01
CA LEU A 22 -6.82 26.67 28.53
C LEU A 22 -7.70 26.46 27.29
N ALA A 23 -9.01 26.39 27.48
CA ALA A 23 -9.98 26.37 26.40
C ALA A 23 -9.99 27.73 25.69
N SER A 24 -9.24 27.83 24.60
CA SER A 24 -9.38 28.93 23.64
C SER A 24 -10.64 28.65 22.81
N LEU A 25 -11.79 29.16 23.27
CA LEU A 25 -13.06 29.16 22.53
C LEU A 25 -12.92 30.09 21.31
N LEU A 26 -12.32 29.61 20.24
CA LEU A 26 -12.61 30.12 18.90
C LEU A 26 -13.99 29.59 18.53
N ALA A 27 -15.01 30.43 18.74
CA ALA A 27 -16.31 30.24 18.12
C ALA A 27 -16.14 30.36 16.60
N GLY A 28 -15.71 29.28 15.95
CA GLY A 28 -15.88 29.13 14.51
C GLY A 28 -17.37 29.21 14.22
N ALA A 29 -17.78 30.12 13.34
CA ALA A 29 -19.12 30.10 12.79
C ALA A 29 -19.35 28.70 12.21
N ALA A 30 -20.30 27.94 12.77
CA ALA A 30 -20.76 26.73 12.15
C ALA A 30 -21.26 27.13 10.75
N ALA A 31 -20.53 26.72 9.71
CA ALA A 31 -21.00 26.88 8.35
C ALA A 31 -22.37 26.20 8.28
N ALA A 32 -23.39 26.93 7.84
CA ALA A 32 -24.70 26.34 7.66
C ALA A 32 -24.55 25.22 6.63
N ALA A 33 -24.98 24.00 6.99
CA ALA A 33 -24.92 22.85 6.11
C ALA A 33 -25.55 23.21 4.75
N MET A 34 -24.75 23.11 3.68
CA MET A 34 -25.20 23.49 2.35
C MET A 34 -26.34 22.57 1.93
N THR A 35 -27.51 23.16 1.67
CA THR A 35 -28.65 22.42 1.10
C THR A 35 -28.58 22.51 -0.42
N PRO A 36 -28.76 21.40 -1.17
CA PRO A 36 -28.74 21.44 -2.62
C PRO A 36 -29.82 22.39 -3.17
N THR A 37 -29.48 23.21 -4.17
CA THR A 37 -30.47 24.04 -4.87
C THR A 37 -31.42 23.16 -5.70
N ASP A 38 -32.58 23.69 -6.12
CA ASP A 38 -33.51 22.90 -6.95
C ASP A 38 -32.90 22.49 -8.29
N GLU A 39 -32.04 23.34 -8.86
CA GLU A 39 -31.24 22.99 -10.05
C GLU A 39 -30.27 21.84 -9.76
N GLN A 40 -29.57 21.87 -8.63
CA GLN A 40 -28.67 20.79 -8.23
C GLN A 40 -29.44 19.49 -7.94
N LYS A 41 -30.61 19.55 -7.29
CA LYS A 41 -31.47 18.37 -7.09
C LYS A 41 -31.92 17.76 -8.41
N ALA A 42 -32.33 18.61 -9.36
CA ALA A 42 -32.71 18.17 -10.69
C ALA A 42 -31.52 17.54 -11.44
N ALA A 43 -30.31 18.10 -11.30
CA ALA A 43 -29.10 17.54 -11.89
C ALA A 43 -28.70 16.20 -11.24
N LEU A 44 -28.82 16.08 -9.91
CA LEU A 44 -28.52 14.87 -9.17
C LEU A 44 -29.39 13.69 -9.62
N CYS A 45 -30.72 13.86 -9.69
CA CYS A 45 -31.60 12.75 -10.10
C CYS A 45 -31.74 12.61 -11.61
N GLY A 46 -31.57 13.68 -12.37
CA GLY A 46 -31.78 13.68 -13.82
C GLY A 46 -33.20 13.21 -14.17
N THR A 47 -33.30 12.20 -15.03
CA THR A 47 -34.59 11.60 -15.44
C THR A 47 -35.00 10.38 -14.60
N ARG A 48 -34.22 10.01 -13.58
CA ARG A 48 -34.42 8.79 -12.77
C ARG A 48 -35.58 8.98 -11.81
N ALA A 49 -36.70 8.32 -12.08
CA ALA A 49 -37.97 8.54 -11.37
C ALA A 49 -37.95 8.00 -9.93
N SER A 50 -37.14 6.98 -9.67
CA SER A 50 -36.97 6.35 -8.36
C SER A 50 -35.82 6.95 -7.54
N CYS A 51 -35.08 7.90 -8.09
CA CYS A 51 -34.00 8.59 -7.39
C CYS A 51 -34.53 9.38 -6.19
N ARG A 52 -33.95 9.14 -5.01
CA ARG A 52 -34.23 9.90 -3.80
C ARG A 52 -32.94 10.40 -3.17
N ILE A 53 -32.92 11.68 -2.78
CA ILE A 53 -31.87 12.20 -1.90
C ILE A 53 -32.14 11.68 -0.50
N ALA A 54 -31.31 10.75 -0.04
CA ALA A 54 -31.43 10.16 1.30
C ALA A 54 -30.80 11.08 2.36
N LYS A 55 -29.64 11.66 2.04
CA LYS A 55 -28.86 12.47 2.99
C LYS A 55 -28.05 13.55 2.28
N THR A 56 -27.82 14.66 2.96
CA THR A 56 -26.82 15.66 2.58
C THR A 56 -25.95 15.94 3.79
N THR A 57 -24.65 15.76 3.65
CA THR A 57 -23.67 15.91 4.73
C THR A 57 -22.74 17.05 4.40
N ASP A 58 -22.57 17.99 5.35
CA ASP A 58 -21.58 19.06 5.23
C ASP A 58 -20.17 18.46 5.19
N ALA A 59 -19.36 18.92 4.23
CA ALA A 59 -17.99 18.47 4.01
C ALA A 59 -16.99 19.62 4.13
N GLY A 60 -17.38 20.72 4.77
CA GLY A 60 -16.51 21.86 5.04
C GLY A 60 -16.24 22.71 3.80
N THR A 61 -14.97 23.06 3.55
CA THR A 61 -14.61 23.96 2.44
C THR A 61 -13.42 23.44 1.64
N ASP A 62 -13.37 23.79 0.35
CA ASP A 62 -12.16 23.63 -0.46
C ASP A 62 -11.07 24.66 -0.09
N GLU A 63 -9.90 24.55 -0.72
CA GLU A 63 -8.78 25.49 -0.51
C GLU A 63 -9.13 26.95 -0.88
N GLY A 64 -10.12 27.15 -1.75
CA GLY A 64 -10.65 28.46 -2.13
C GLY A 64 -11.73 29.00 -1.18
N GLY A 65 -12.05 28.28 -0.11
CA GLY A 65 -13.10 28.63 0.85
C GLY A 65 -14.53 28.40 0.35
N ARG A 66 -14.71 27.68 -0.76
CA ARG A 66 -16.05 27.31 -1.26
C ARG A 66 -16.58 26.14 -0.46
N ALA A 67 -17.84 26.22 -0.05
CA ALA A 67 -18.51 25.15 0.70
C ALA A 67 -18.59 23.85 -0.12
N LEU A 68 -18.40 22.73 0.57
CA LEU A 68 -18.50 21.37 0.05
C LEU A 68 -19.60 20.62 0.80
N ALA A 69 -20.39 19.82 0.10
CA ALA A 69 -21.31 18.86 0.71
C ALA A 69 -21.33 17.57 -0.10
N VAL A 70 -21.52 16.44 0.58
CA VAL A 70 -21.73 15.15 -0.06
C VAL A 70 -23.20 14.77 0.05
N VAL A 71 -23.80 14.44 -1.09
CA VAL A 71 -25.19 13.98 -1.19
C VAL A 71 -25.21 12.48 -1.44
N GLU A 72 -25.98 11.77 -0.64
CA GLU A 72 -26.25 10.35 -0.78
C GLU A 72 -27.60 10.19 -1.50
N LEU A 73 -27.58 9.54 -2.66
CA LEU A 73 -28.74 9.18 -3.45
C LEU A 73 -29.02 7.69 -3.33
N HIS A 74 -30.28 7.33 -3.15
CA HIS A 74 -30.72 5.94 -3.26
C HIS A 74 -31.54 5.80 -4.54
N LEU A 75 -31.30 4.73 -5.28
CA LEU A 75 -31.97 4.43 -6.54
C LEU A 75 -32.88 3.22 -6.38
N GLY A 76 -34.05 3.25 -7.01
CA GLY A 76 -34.86 2.05 -7.14
C GLY A 76 -34.34 1.15 -8.27
N LEU A 77 -34.72 -0.13 -8.25
CA LEU A 77 -34.27 -1.13 -9.22
C LEU A 77 -34.45 -0.70 -10.70
N ALA A 78 -35.51 0.06 -10.99
CA ALA A 78 -35.81 0.54 -12.34
C ALA A 78 -34.80 1.57 -12.89
N ASP A 79 -34.09 2.28 -12.01
CA ASP A 79 -33.09 3.29 -12.37
C ASP A 79 -31.67 2.87 -11.93
N LYS A 80 -31.45 1.57 -11.72
CA LYS A 80 -30.13 1.04 -11.35
C LYS A 80 -29.08 1.39 -12.43
N PRO A 81 -27.82 1.64 -12.05
CA PRO A 81 -26.73 1.80 -13.00
C PRO A 81 -26.59 0.58 -13.92
N ALA A 82 -26.04 0.79 -15.12
CA ALA A 82 -25.90 -0.29 -16.11
C ALA A 82 -24.92 -1.38 -15.65
N GLU A 83 -23.94 -0.98 -14.86
CA GLU A 83 -22.92 -1.79 -14.21
C GLU A 83 -23.44 -2.61 -13.02
N ALA A 84 -24.60 -2.26 -12.44
CA ALA A 84 -25.18 -3.00 -11.32
C ALA A 84 -25.72 -4.39 -11.77
N PRO A 85 -25.71 -5.41 -10.90
CA PRO A 85 -26.30 -6.72 -11.18
C PRO A 85 -27.75 -6.63 -11.70
N GLU A 86 -28.19 -7.58 -12.53
CA GLU A 86 -29.53 -7.55 -13.11
C GLU A 86 -30.62 -7.60 -12.04
N GLU A 87 -30.40 -8.40 -11.01
CA GLU A 87 -31.26 -8.59 -9.85
C GLU A 87 -31.27 -7.38 -8.88
N GLY A 88 -30.31 -6.46 -9.00
CA GLY A 88 -30.17 -5.28 -8.16
C GLY A 88 -29.27 -5.45 -6.94
N CYS A 89 -29.15 -4.39 -6.15
CA CYS A 89 -28.22 -4.27 -5.03
C CYS A 89 -28.85 -4.68 -3.70
N SER A 90 -28.04 -5.19 -2.78
CA SER A 90 -28.38 -5.50 -1.38
C SER A 90 -28.03 -4.31 -0.47
N SER A 91 -28.61 -3.14 -0.70
CA SER A 91 -28.25 -1.92 0.04
C SER A 91 -28.78 -1.87 1.48
N ASP A 92 -29.71 -2.76 1.86
CA ASP A 92 -30.22 -2.89 3.23
C ASP A 92 -29.90 -4.31 3.76
N PRO A 93 -28.98 -4.45 4.74
CA PRO A 93 -28.60 -5.75 5.29
C PRO A 93 -29.74 -6.45 6.04
N ASP A 94 -30.78 -5.72 6.44
CA ASP A 94 -31.94 -6.26 7.16
C ASP A 94 -33.08 -6.68 6.21
N SER A 95 -32.87 -6.62 4.89
CA SER A 95 -33.91 -6.85 3.88
C SER A 95 -33.43 -7.71 2.72
N GLU A 96 -34.28 -8.65 2.28
CA GLU A 96 -34.06 -9.41 1.04
C GLU A 96 -34.46 -8.62 -0.23
N ALA A 97 -35.05 -7.42 -0.06
CA ALA A 97 -35.48 -6.60 -1.19
C ALA A 97 -34.27 -5.97 -1.89
N LYS A 98 -34.23 -6.09 -3.21
CA LYS A 98 -33.20 -5.50 -4.06
C LYS A 98 -33.59 -4.10 -4.54
N ASP A 99 -32.60 -3.22 -4.66
CA ASP A 99 -32.78 -1.88 -5.20
C ASP A 99 -31.76 -1.54 -6.29
N GLY A 100 -31.67 -0.26 -6.66
CA GLY A 100 -30.76 0.23 -7.69
C GLY A 100 -29.40 0.67 -7.17
N GLY A 101 -29.11 0.48 -5.88
CA GLY A 101 -27.87 0.90 -5.25
C GLY A 101 -27.88 2.33 -4.72
N VAL A 102 -26.71 2.75 -4.23
CA VAL A 102 -26.47 4.05 -3.60
C VAL A 102 -25.42 4.81 -4.40
N GLU A 103 -25.64 6.09 -4.66
CA GLU A 103 -24.63 6.97 -5.25
C GLU A 103 -24.24 8.09 -4.29
N TYR A 104 -22.96 8.45 -4.27
CA TYR A 104 -22.46 9.60 -3.54
C TYR A 104 -22.01 10.68 -4.52
N TRP A 105 -22.46 11.90 -4.29
CA TRP A 105 -22.21 13.05 -5.17
C TRP A 105 -21.63 14.23 -4.39
N LEU A 106 -20.62 14.87 -4.93
CA LEU A 106 -20.08 16.12 -4.42
C LEU A 106 -20.87 17.31 -4.97
N ILE A 107 -21.31 18.18 -4.06
CA ILE A 107 -21.72 19.53 -4.36
C ILE A 107 -20.61 20.46 -3.89
N ARG A 108 -20.18 21.35 -4.79
CA ARG A 108 -19.30 22.48 -4.48
C ARG A 108 -20.03 23.77 -4.81
N ALA A 109 -19.95 24.76 -3.94
CA ALA A 109 -20.66 26.02 -4.13
C ALA A 109 -20.29 26.68 -5.48
N GLY A 110 -21.30 26.88 -6.34
CA GLY A 110 -21.15 27.47 -7.67
C GLY A 110 -20.87 26.49 -8.81
N ASP A 111 -20.62 25.20 -8.52
CA ASP A 111 -20.32 24.17 -9.52
C ASP A 111 -21.51 23.20 -9.70
N ALA A 112 -21.52 22.48 -10.82
CA ALA A 112 -22.44 21.37 -11.04
C ALA A 112 -22.10 20.17 -10.13
N PRO A 113 -23.09 19.38 -9.68
CA PRO A 113 -22.82 18.17 -8.90
C PRO A 113 -21.94 17.19 -9.67
N THR A 114 -20.99 16.56 -8.98
CA THR A 114 -20.08 15.56 -9.55
C THR A 114 -20.24 14.23 -8.83
N ARG A 115 -20.46 13.12 -9.54
CA ARG A 115 -20.54 11.80 -8.93
C ARG A 115 -19.16 11.41 -8.40
N LEU A 116 -19.10 11.00 -7.14
CA LEU A 116 -17.89 10.50 -6.49
C LEU A 116 -17.78 8.99 -6.66
N MET A 117 -18.87 8.27 -6.35
CA MET A 117 -18.91 6.81 -6.39
C MET A 117 -20.35 6.32 -6.51
N ALA A 118 -20.49 5.09 -6.99
CA ALA A 118 -21.73 4.32 -7.01
C ALA A 118 -21.46 2.98 -6.34
N LEU A 119 -22.23 2.64 -5.31
CA LEU A 119 -22.08 1.44 -4.51
C LEU A 119 -23.26 0.51 -4.78
N CYS A 120 -22.94 -0.76 -4.98
CA CYS A 120 -23.91 -1.82 -5.14
C CYS A 120 -23.41 -3.06 -4.39
N ASN A 121 -23.77 -3.15 -3.12
CA ASN A 121 -23.42 -4.30 -2.30
C ASN A 121 -24.11 -5.55 -2.87
N ASP A 122 -23.32 -6.45 -3.45
CA ASP A 122 -23.77 -7.75 -3.95
C ASP A 122 -23.47 -8.89 -2.98
N GLY A 123 -22.87 -8.56 -1.83
CA GLY A 123 -22.41 -9.51 -0.82
C GLY A 123 -20.91 -9.80 -0.86
N TYR A 124 -20.13 -9.16 -1.73
CA TYR A 124 -18.66 -9.15 -1.78
C TYR A 124 -17.98 -10.50 -1.46
N GLY A 125 -18.48 -11.59 -2.07
CA GLY A 125 -17.94 -12.94 -1.90
C GLY A 125 -19.01 -14.04 -1.91
N ALA A 126 -18.56 -15.30 -1.84
CA ALA A 126 -19.44 -16.48 -1.92
C ALA A 126 -20.46 -16.59 -0.77
N ALA A 127 -20.27 -15.83 0.31
CA ALA A 127 -21.19 -15.79 1.44
C ALA A 127 -22.40 -14.86 1.20
N GLY A 128 -22.35 -13.98 0.20
CA GLY A 128 -23.41 -13.00 -0.05
C GLY A 128 -23.56 -11.96 1.05
N VAL A 129 -22.49 -11.73 1.84
CA VAL A 129 -22.46 -10.77 2.96
C VAL A 129 -21.25 -9.86 2.80
N GLY A 130 -21.53 -8.62 2.42
CA GLY A 130 -20.57 -7.53 2.36
C GLY A 130 -21.15 -6.33 3.11
N GLU A 131 -20.30 -5.42 3.55
CA GLU A 131 -20.72 -4.17 4.18
C GLU A 131 -19.98 -3.00 3.54
N ASP A 132 -20.71 -1.91 3.31
CA ASP A 132 -20.14 -0.63 2.89
C ASP A 132 -20.49 0.42 3.96
N GLU A 133 -19.49 1.16 4.42
CA GLU A 133 -19.68 2.33 5.27
C GLU A 133 -19.02 3.54 4.62
N VAL A 134 -19.77 4.65 4.54
CA VAL A 134 -19.23 5.93 4.06
C VAL A 134 -19.31 6.98 5.16
N THR A 135 -18.15 7.49 5.53
CA THR A 135 -17.99 8.61 6.47
C THR A 135 -17.53 9.86 5.73
N VAL A 136 -18.21 10.98 5.97
CA VAL A 136 -17.88 12.28 5.37
C VAL A 136 -17.34 13.21 6.44
N GLY A 137 -16.19 13.83 6.17
CA GLY A 137 -15.53 14.81 7.02
C GLY A 137 -15.14 16.07 6.26
N ASN A 138 -14.37 16.94 6.90
CA ASN A 138 -13.90 18.19 6.28
C ASN A 138 -12.96 17.91 5.09
N ASN A 139 -13.44 18.18 3.87
CA ASN A 139 -12.80 17.86 2.60
C ASN A 139 -12.30 16.41 2.52
N ARG A 140 -13.03 15.47 3.16
CA ARG A 140 -12.67 14.05 3.23
C ARG A 140 -13.89 13.17 3.07
N LEU A 141 -13.69 12.05 2.38
CA LEU A 141 -14.62 10.93 2.36
C LEU A 141 -13.83 9.67 2.67
N ILE A 142 -14.31 8.85 3.58
CA ILE A 142 -13.73 7.55 3.92
C ILE A 142 -14.78 6.50 3.54
N HIS A 143 -14.40 5.57 2.68
CA HIS A 143 -15.20 4.41 2.33
C HIS A 143 -14.54 3.18 2.94
N VAL A 144 -15.27 2.46 3.79
CA VAL A 144 -14.88 1.17 4.31
C VAL A 144 -15.73 0.12 3.62
N GLN A 145 -15.09 -0.91 3.12
CA GLN A 145 -15.73 -2.06 2.52
C GLN A 145 -15.20 -3.32 3.20
N SER A 146 -16.07 -4.28 3.46
CA SER A 146 -15.64 -5.57 3.98
C SER A 146 -16.45 -6.71 3.35
N GLY A 147 -15.86 -7.89 3.31
CA GLY A 147 -16.50 -9.03 2.66
C GLY A 147 -15.76 -10.35 2.84
N GLY A 148 -16.05 -11.26 1.94
CA GLY A 148 -15.43 -12.57 1.87
C GLY A 148 -16.16 -13.68 2.64
N SER A 149 -15.62 -14.89 2.55
CA SER A 149 -16.19 -16.11 3.14
C SER A 149 -15.17 -16.78 4.07
N ALA A 150 -14.45 -17.79 3.59
CA ALA A 150 -13.32 -18.38 4.29
C ALA A 150 -12.15 -17.37 4.35
N TRP A 151 -11.86 -16.71 3.23
CA TRP A 151 -11.02 -15.52 3.19
C TRP A 151 -11.88 -14.30 3.48
N ARG A 152 -11.56 -13.58 4.55
CA ARG A 152 -12.18 -12.33 4.96
C ARG A 152 -11.25 -11.19 4.66
N TRP A 153 -11.83 -10.04 4.35
CA TRP A 153 -11.07 -8.83 4.11
C TRP A 153 -11.86 -7.59 4.51
N ASP A 154 -11.12 -6.54 4.83
CA ASP A 154 -11.60 -5.18 5.02
C ASP A 154 -10.66 -4.21 4.32
N ALA A 155 -11.24 -3.26 3.59
CA ALA A 155 -10.53 -2.21 2.88
C ALA A 155 -11.09 -0.85 3.32
N SER A 156 -10.20 0.13 3.51
CA SER A 156 -10.53 1.50 3.82
C SER A 156 -9.82 2.44 2.86
N LEU A 157 -10.60 3.19 2.09
CA LEU A 157 -10.11 4.20 1.15
C LEU A 157 -10.47 5.58 1.65
N THR A 158 -9.49 6.47 1.75
CA THR A 158 -9.66 7.87 2.12
C THR A 158 -9.43 8.77 0.91
N TYR A 159 -10.42 9.60 0.60
CA TYR A 159 -10.41 10.55 -0.51
C TYR A 159 -10.35 12.00 -0.01
N SER A 160 -9.66 12.85 -0.76
CA SER A 160 -9.94 14.29 -0.78
C SER A 160 -11.16 14.56 -1.66
N LEU A 161 -11.98 15.56 -1.32
CA LEU A 161 -13.14 15.96 -2.14
C LEU A 161 -12.81 17.09 -3.12
N SER A 162 -11.79 17.89 -2.83
CA SER A 162 -11.36 19.01 -3.67
C SER A 162 -9.85 19.26 -3.55
N PRO A 163 -9.05 18.96 -4.60
CA PRO A 163 -9.43 18.13 -5.75
C PRO A 163 -9.88 16.74 -5.30
N PHE A 164 -10.74 16.09 -6.08
CA PHE A 164 -11.14 14.71 -5.82
C PHE A 164 -9.98 13.78 -6.18
N ARG A 165 -9.49 13.03 -5.20
CA ARG A 165 -8.40 12.06 -5.38
C ARG A 165 -8.32 11.14 -4.16
N GLU A 166 -7.92 9.91 -4.38
CA GLU A 166 -7.53 9.01 -3.31
C GLU A 166 -6.25 9.51 -2.62
N LEU A 167 -6.20 9.36 -1.30
CA LEU A 167 -5.09 9.81 -0.46
C LEU A 167 -4.42 8.65 0.28
N HIS A 168 -5.22 7.68 0.71
CA HIS A 168 -4.77 6.62 1.58
C HIS A 168 -5.65 5.38 1.43
N GLU A 169 -4.99 4.23 1.36
CA GLU A 169 -5.61 2.91 1.33
C GLU A 169 -5.09 2.09 2.51
N ARG A 170 -5.99 1.36 3.15
CA ARG A 170 -5.63 0.31 4.10
C ARG A 170 -6.45 -0.94 3.80
N ASP A 171 -5.77 -2.06 3.64
CA ASP A 171 -6.40 -3.36 3.43
C ASP A 171 -5.92 -4.35 4.49
N CYS A 172 -6.83 -5.20 4.94
CA CYS A 172 -6.54 -6.37 5.74
C CYS A 172 -7.22 -7.58 5.10
N SER A 173 -6.48 -8.67 4.97
CA SER A 173 -7.00 -9.94 4.45
C SER A 173 -6.47 -11.12 5.27
N TYR A 174 -7.34 -12.06 5.62
CA TYR A 174 -6.99 -13.24 6.41
C TYR A 174 -7.95 -14.41 6.15
N ASN A 175 -7.50 -15.63 6.44
CA ASN A 175 -8.30 -16.84 6.35
C ASN A 175 -8.88 -17.21 7.73
N THR A 176 -10.21 -17.33 7.82
CA THR A 176 -10.94 -17.66 9.05
C THR A 176 -10.73 -19.10 9.56
N LEU A 177 -10.11 -19.96 8.75
CA LEU A 177 -9.79 -21.35 9.10
C LEU A 177 -8.29 -21.57 9.32
N THR A 178 -7.46 -20.55 9.08
CA THR A 178 -6.01 -20.62 9.24
C THR A 178 -5.56 -19.49 10.15
N PRO A 179 -5.35 -19.76 11.45
CA PRO A 179 -4.77 -18.77 12.36
C PRO A 179 -3.47 -18.19 11.82
N ASP A 180 -3.18 -16.95 12.19
CA ASP A 180 -2.00 -16.21 11.78
C ASP A 180 -1.82 -16.06 10.25
N SER A 181 -2.89 -16.16 9.46
CA SER A 181 -2.84 -15.98 8.00
C SER A 181 -2.96 -14.51 7.56
N GLY A 182 -3.24 -13.61 8.49
CA GLY A 182 -3.53 -12.21 8.21
C GLY A 182 -2.34 -11.39 7.71
N THR A 183 -2.64 -10.58 6.70
CA THR A 183 -1.75 -9.57 6.14
C THR A 183 -2.47 -8.23 6.07
N LEU A 184 -1.76 -7.16 6.41
CA LEU A 184 -2.25 -5.80 6.37
C LEU A 184 -1.38 -4.98 5.39
N LEU A 185 -2.02 -4.16 4.56
CA LEU A 185 -1.40 -3.19 3.66
C LEU A 185 -1.83 -1.78 4.08
N ASP A 186 -0.89 -0.85 4.10
CA ASP A 186 -1.11 0.58 4.33
C ASP A 186 -0.37 1.37 3.27
N LEU A 187 -1.10 2.18 2.52
CA LEU A 187 -0.59 2.95 1.40
C LEU A 187 -0.92 4.43 1.58
N ASP A 188 0.12 5.25 1.63
CA ASP A 188 0.02 6.70 1.50
C ASP A 188 0.28 7.08 0.04
N LEU A 189 -0.78 7.41 -0.70
CA LEU A 189 -0.71 7.77 -2.11
C LEU A 189 -0.14 9.18 -2.33
N HIS A 190 -0.20 10.05 -1.33
CA HIS A 190 0.42 11.36 -1.40
C HIS A 190 1.96 11.28 -1.41
N ARG A 191 2.52 10.22 -0.82
CA ARG A 191 3.97 9.96 -0.77
C ARG A 191 4.40 8.76 -1.59
N LEU A 192 3.44 8.03 -2.19
CA LEU A 192 3.61 6.71 -2.77
C LEU A 192 4.41 5.77 -1.88
N GLN A 193 4.01 5.70 -0.61
CA GLN A 193 4.64 4.84 0.39
C GLN A 193 3.68 3.73 0.77
N ALA A 194 4.00 2.52 0.32
CA ALA A 194 3.27 1.31 0.64
C ALA A 194 4.04 0.51 1.70
N ARG A 195 3.35 0.04 2.73
CA ARG A 195 3.89 -0.73 3.85
C ARG A 195 2.97 -1.89 4.14
N SER A 196 3.54 -3.01 4.54
CA SER A 196 2.75 -4.18 4.89
C SER A 196 3.23 -4.80 6.21
N LEU A 197 2.27 -5.34 6.95
CA LEU A 197 2.48 -6.20 8.10
C LEU A 197 1.91 -7.58 7.81
N ALA A 198 2.57 -8.60 8.34
CA ALA A 198 2.05 -9.95 8.35
C ALA A 198 2.36 -10.59 9.69
N TRP A 199 1.54 -11.57 10.08
CA TRP A 199 2.00 -12.53 11.07
C TRP A 199 3.24 -13.25 10.54
N ARG A 200 4.17 -13.56 11.43
CA ARG A 200 5.47 -14.14 11.07
C ARG A 200 5.32 -15.51 10.43
N SER A 201 4.31 -16.28 10.83
CA SER A 201 3.97 -17.59 10.25
C SER A 201 3.42 -17.45 8.84
N ALA A 202 2.58 -16.46 8.54
CA ALA A 202 2.16 -16.14 7.16
C ALA A 202 3.35 -15.74 6.26
N ALA A 203 4.34 -15.06 6.83
CA ALA A 203 5.55 -14.62 6.10
C ALA A 203 6.65 -15.70 6.00
N ALA A 204 6.49 -16.85 6.66
CA ALA A 204 7.58 -17.80 6.86
C ALA A 204 7.95 -18.60 5.59
N SER A 205 9.26 -18.75 5.38
CA SER A 205 9.82 -19.71 4.40
C SER A 205 9.75 -21.15 4.90
N SER A 206 9.88 -22.08 3.95
CA SER A 206 9.86 -23.54 4.13
C SER A 206 10.71 -24.09 5.29
N GLY A 207 11.77 -23.38 5.68
CA GLY A 207 12.71 -23.81 6.72
C GLY A 207 12.65 -23.05 8.04
N ASP A 208 11.78 -22.05 8.17
CA ASP A 208 11.59 -21.24 9.40
C ASP A 208 10.16 -21.35 9.94
N ALA A 209 9.32 -22.18 9.31
CA ALA A 209 8.04 -22.64 9.85
C ALA A 209 8.28 -23.50 11.10
N GLY A 210 8.68 -22.86 12.19
CA GLY A 210 8.26 -23.32 13.51
C GLY A 210 6.75 -23.21 13.50
N ALA A 211 6.09 -24.27 13.03
CA ALA A 211 4.65 -24.38 13.06
C ALA A 211 4.20 -24.01 14.48
N SER A 212 3.44 -22.92 14.62
CA SER A 212 2.52 -22.79 15.73
C SER A 212 1.52 -23.93 15.54
N THR A 213 1.85 -25.10 16.06
CA THR A 213 0.93 -26.24 16.22
C THR A 213 -0.05 -26.00 17.37
N ASP A 214 0.02 -24.82 17.98
CA ASP A 214 -0.85 -24.44 19.08
C ASP A 214 -2.09 -23.80 18.45
N GLU A 215 -3.27 -24.33 18.77
CA GLU A 215 -4.59 -23.80 18.42
C GLU A 215 -4.86 -22.39 19.00
N GLU A 216 -3.81 -21.66 19.40
CA GLU A 216 -3.82 -20.34 20.05
C GLU A 216 -3.37 -19.20 19.10
N GLY A 217 -3.20 -19.45 17.80
CA GLY A 217 -2.88 -18.40 16.83
C GLY A 217 -3.97 -17.31 16.76
N GLU A 218 -3.60 -16.10 16.35
CA GLU A 218 -4.50 -14.97 16.29
C GLU A 218 -5.30 -14.98 14.98
N MET A 219 -6.61 -14.74 15.09
CA MET A 219 -7.49 -14.56 13.94
C MET A 219 -7.54 -13.09 13.56
N GLY A 220 -7.43 -12.79 12.27
CA GLY A 220 -7.39 -11.42 11.77
C GLY A 220 -6.00 -10.99 11.34
N CYS A 221 -5.83 -9.69 11.12
CA CYS A 221 -4.56 -9.08 10.76
C CYS A 221 -3.78 -8.60 11.99
N PRO A 222 -2.43 -8.51 11.89
CA PRO A 222 -1.62 -7.92 12.94
C PRO A 222 -1.98 -6.45 13.18
N ASP A 223 -1.91 -6.02 14.43
CA ASP A 223 -2.14 -4.63 14.82
C ASP A 223 -1.16 -3.68 14.11
N TRP A 224 -1.71 -2.63 13.50
CA TRP A 224 -0.89 -1.54 12.96
C TRP A 224 -0.35 -0.67 14.10
N PRO A 225 0.90 -0.17 14.02
CA PRO A 225 1.42 0.81 14.96
C PRO A 225 0.44 1.97 15.19
N ALA A 226 0.25 2.36 16.45
CA ALA A 226 -0.82 3.29 16.83
C ALA A 226 -0.64 4.70 16.24
N SER A 227 0.56 5.05 15.75
CA SER A 227 0.78 6.29 15.01
C SER A 227 1.82 6.16 13.90
N LEU A 228 1.71 7.03 12.88
CA LEU A 228 2.69 7.17 11.81
C LEU A 228 4.05 7.71 12.29
N ASP A 229 4.09 8.29 13.50
CA ASP A 229 5.31 8.82 14.12
C ASP A 229 6.11 7.72 14.85
N GLU A 230 5.50 6.54 15.08
CA GLU A 230 6.24 5.38 15.56
C GLU A 230 7.16 4.87 14.46
N ALA A 231 8.41 4.58 14.82
CA ALA A 231 9.38 4.06 13.87
C ALA A 231 8.86 2.73 13.28
N PHE A 232 8.67 2.71 11.96
CA PHE A 232 8.35 1.48 11.26
C PHE A 232 9.59 0.58 11.29
N VAL A 233 9.50 -0.55 11.98
CA VAL A 233 10.60 -1.50 12.17
C VAL A 233 10.25 -2.85 11.55
N ALA A 234 11.25 -3.59 11.06
CA ALA A 234 11.06 -4.84 10.32
C ALA A 234 10.37 -5.97 11.11
N GLN A 235 10.40 -5.89 12.44
CA GLN A 235 9.77 -6.84 13.34
C GLN A 235 9.12 -6.05 14.50
N PRO A 236 7.89 -5.55 14.33
CA PRO A 236 7.21 -4.72 15.34
C PRO A 236 6.95 -5.46 16.65
N THR A 237 6.56 -6.73 16.57
CA THR A 237 6.36 -7.63 17.72
C THR A 237 7.13 -8.94 17.52
N ALA A 238 7.13 -9.83 18.51
CA ALA A 238 7.76 -11.15 18.36
C ALA A 238 7.12 -11.96 17.21
N ASP A 239 5.83 -11.73 16.98
CA ASP A 239 4.95 -12.54 16.13
C ASP A 239 4.55 -11.84 14.83
N SER A 240 4.90 -10.57 14.65
CA SER A 240 4.64 -9.82 13.41
C SER A 240 5.93 -9.37 12.73
N VAL A 241 5.87 -9.28 11.41
CA VAL A 241 6.95 -8.80 10.55
C VAL A 241 6.44 -7.73 9.61
N ALA A 242 7.34 -6.85 9.18
CA ALA A 242 7.00 -5.68 8.40
C ALA A 242 7.86 -5.56 7.15
N ALA A 243 7.29 -4.99 6.10
CA ALA A 243 7.98 -4.68 4.86
C ALA A 243 7.49 -3.37 4.23
N TYR A 244 8.36 -2.71 3.48
CA TYR A 244 7.97 -1.72 2.49
C TYR A 244 7.59 -2.45 1.21
N VAL A 245 6.46 -2.08 0.63
CA VAL A 245 5.89 -2.69 -0.58
C VAL A 245 6.35 -1.90 -1.80
N VAL A 246 6.77 -2.60 -2.86
CA VAL A 246 7.15 -1.94 -4.12
C VAL A 246 5.88 -1.56 -4.89
N PRO A 247 5.66 -0.27 -5.20
CA PRO A 247 4.48 0.16 -5.93
C PRO A 247 4.65 -0.02 -7.44
N ALA A 248 3.55 -0.34 -8.14
CA ALA A 248 3.41 -0.30 -9.60
C ALA A 248 2.43 0.83 -10.00
N PRO A 249 2.86 2.11 -9.91
CA PRO A 249 1.96 3.26 -9.93
C PRO A 249 1.42 3.64 -11.31
N LEU A 250 1.93 3.01 -12.37
CA LEU A 250 1.50 3.28 -13.75
C LEU A 250 0.37 2.36 -14.21
N GLY A 251 0.05 1.31 -13.44
CA GLY A 251 -0.88 0.26 -13.85
C GLY A 251 -0.27 -0.74 -14.84
N SER A 252 -0.98 -1.86 -15.07
CA SER A 252 -0.51 -2.99 -15.88
C SER A 252 -0.51 -2.74 -17.40
N ALA A 253 -1.24 -1.72 -17.87
CA ALA A 253 -1.38 -1.38 -19.29
C ALA A 253 -0.52 -0.19 -19.75
N ALA A 254 0.28 0.41 -18.86
CA ALA A 254 1.10 1.55 -19.21
C ALA A 254 2.32 1.18 -20.05
N ASP A 255 2.72 2.09 -20.93
CA ASP A 255 3.97 1.96 -21.68
C ASP A 255 5.17 1.93 -20.73
N PRO A 256 6.23 1.15 -21.05
CA PRO A 256 7.47 1.14 -20.30
C PRO A 256 8.07 2.56 -20.16
N VAL A 257 8.63 2.89 -18.99
CA VAL A 257 9.19 4.21 -18.75
C VAL A 257 10.40 4.41 -19.65
N ALA A 258 10.34 5.39 -20.57
CA ALA A 258 11.38 5.58 -21.58
C ALA A 258 12.78 5.79 -20.98
N GLN A 259 13.81 5.26 -21.66
CA GLN A 259 15.21 5.50 -21.28
C GLN A 259 15.53 6.99 -21.18
N GLY A 260 16.41 7.34 -20.24
CA GLY A 260 16.72 8.74 -19.91
C GLY A 260 15.75 9.37 -18.91
N THR A 261 14.70 8.65 -18.48
CA THR A 261 13.77 9.09 -17.43
C THR A 261 14.32 8.76 -16.04
N ALA A 262 14.24 9.70 -15.11
CA ALA A 262 14.49 9.50 -13.68
C ALA A 262 13.17 9.17 -12.94
N LEU A 263 13.23 8.51 -11.79
CA LEU A 263 12.05 8.08 -11.02
C LEU A 263 11.39 9.19 -10.18
N GLY A 264 11.99 10.39 -10.10
CA GLY A 264 11.41 11.55 -9.40
C GLY A 264 10.82 11.21 -8.02
N ASN A 265 9.74 11.87 -7.61
CA ASN A 265 9.09 11.62 -6.32
C ASN A 265 8.00 10.53 -6.37
N CYS A 266 7.73 9.94 -7.53
CA CYS A 266 6.84 8.80 -7.66
C CYS A 266 7.63 7.48 -7.64
N ALA A 267 8.12 7.12 -6.47
CA ALA A 267 8.74 5.83 -6.25
C ALA A 267 8.86 5.55 -4.75
N LEU A 268 8.86 4.27 -4.37
CA LEU A 268 9.37 3.90 -3.05
C LEU A 268 10.83 4.31 -2.97
N SER A 269 11.22 5.00 -1.90
CA SER A 269 12.59 5.45 -1.70
C SER A 269 13.16 4.93 -0.38
N LEU A 270 14.40 4.45 -0.41
CA LEU A 270 15.16 3.98 0.74
C LEU A 270 16.49 4.74 0.82
N SER A 271 16.97 5.00 2.03
CA SER A 271 18.21 5.77 2.25
C SER A 271 19.11 5.12 3.30
N THR A 272 20.41 5.12 3.06
CA THR A 272 21.41 4.58 4.01
C THR A 272 21.67 5.49 5.21
N ASP A 273 21.03 6.66 5.29
CA ASP A 273 20.98 7.48 6.51
C ASP A 273 19.98 6.95 7.56
N GLY A 274 19.21 5.90 7.23
CA GLY A 274 18.24 5.29 8.13
C GLY A 274 16.92 6.04 8.25
N SER A 275 16.69 7.10 7.45
CA SER A 275 15.42 7.85 7.44
C SER A 275 14.30 7.11 6.72
N ARG A 276 14.63 6.23 5.76
CA ARG A 276 13.68 5.50 4.92
C ARG A 276 14.18 4.10 4.62
N GLY A 277 13.32 3.09 4.77
CA GLY A 277 13.70 1.68 4.69
C GLY A 277 14.29 1.15 5.99
N PHE A 278 14.57 -0.15 6.02
CA PHE A 278 15.24 -0.79 7.15
C PHE A 278 16.75 -0.83 6.94
N LEU A 279 17.51 -0.26 7.87
CA LEU A 279 18.96 -0.45 7.90
C LEU A 279 19.29 -1.82 8.50
N VAL A 280 19.51 -2.82 7.66
CA VAL A 280 19.70 -4.24 8.06
C VAL A 280 21.15 -4.62 8.32
N PHE A 281 22.10 -3.76 7.94
CA PHE A 281 23.52 -3.91 8.26
C PHE A 281 24.20 -2.56 8.35
N GLY A 282 25.19 -2.46 9.25
CA GLY A 282 26.00 -1.25 9.42
C GLY A 282 25.35 -0.22 10.33
N LYS A 283 25.86 1.01 10.27
CA LYS A 283 25.31 2.19 10.95
C LYS A 283 24.82 3.19 9.90
N PRO A 284 23.85 4.07 10.23
CA PRO A 284 23.48 5.18 9.36
C PRO A 284 24.70 5.94 8.81
N ALA A 285 24.55 6.55 7.64
CA ALA A 285 25.54 7.52 7.16
C ALA A 285 25.67 8.69 8.15
N ASP A 286 26.89 9.13 8.43
CA ASP A 286 27.15 10.22 9.38
C ASP A 286 26.66 11.58 8.84
N SER A 287 26.51 11.68 7.52
CA SER A 287 25.98 12.85 6.83
C SER A 287 25.10 12.45 5.64
N THR A 288 24.16 13.31 5.26
CA THR A 288 23.36 13.13 4.03
C THR A 288 24.21 13.23 2.76
N ALA A 289 25.39 13.85 2.83
CA ALA A 289 26.33 13.92 1.72
C ALA A 289 27.04 12.58 1.44
N ASP A 290 27.06 11.67 2.43
CA ASP A 290 27.61 10.32 2.30
C ASP A 290 26.53 9.26 2.14
N ALA A 291 25.25 9.63 2.23
CA ALA A 291 24.14 8.72 2.14
C ALA A 291 23.85 8.34 0.68
N ALA A 292 23.63 7.06 0.45
CA ALA A 292 23.08 6.56 -0.79
C ALA A 292 21.55 6.49 -0.69
N GLU A 293 20.89 6.72 -1.82
CA GLU A 293 19.45 6.66 -1.98
C GLU A 293 19.11 5.75 -3.16
N ILE A 294 18.23 4.77 -2.92
CA ILE A 294 17.62 3.96 -3.97
C ILE A 294 16.14 4.29 -4.07
N ARG A 295 15.63 4.40 -5.30
CA ARG A 295 14.21 4.50 -5.60
C ARG A 295 13.79 3.32 -6.47
N VAL A 296 12.59 2.82 -6.27
CA VAL A 296 12.07 1.65 -6.98
C VAL A 296 10.59 1.78 -7.28
N ILE A 297 10.22 1.36 -8.48
CA ILE A 297 8.85 1.01 -8.88
C ILE A 297 8.86 -0.34 -9.59
N ALA A 298 7.70 -0.98 -9.64
CA ALA A 298 7.43 -2.07 -10.56
C ALA A 298 6.72 -1.56 -11.82
N GLN A 299 6.95 -2.23 -12.95
CA GLN A 299 6.22 -2.04 -14.21
C GLN A 299 5.45 -3.33 -14.57
N GLY A 300 4.89 -3.99 -13.56
CA GLY A 300 4.26 -5.30 -13.64
C GLY A 300 4.94 -6.32 -12.71
N TYR A 301 4.50 -7.58 -12.79
CA TYR A 301 4.99 -8.69 -11.94
C TYR A 301 6.34 -9.28 -12.37
N ASN A 302 7.01 -8.68 -13.36
CA ASN A 302 8.29 -9.16 -13.89
C ASN A 302 9.27 -8.06 -14.29
N GLU A 303 8.95 -6.80 -14.02
CA GLU A 303 9.82 -5.68 -14.36
C GLU A 303 9.94 -4.70 -13.19
N LEU A 304 11.19 -4.35 -12.86
CA LEU A 304 11.52 -3.30 -11.89
C LEU A 304 12.28 -2.18 -12.57
N LEU A 305 11.98 -0.96 -12.16
CA LEU A 305 12.79 0.20 -12.49
C LEU A 305 13.39 0.75 -11.19
N LEU A 306 14.71 0.87 -11.16
CA LEU A 306 15.46 1.33 -9.99
C LEU A 306 16.29 2.56 -10.36
N GLN A 307 16.32 3.54 -9.47
CA GLN A 307 17.21 4.69 -9.57
C GLN A 307 18.11 4.73 -8.35
N LEU A 308 19.41 4.92 -8.57
CA LEU A 308 20.42 4.98 -7.53
C LEU A 308 21.19 6.30 -7.57
N TYR A 309 21.25 6.94 -6.41
CA TYR A 309 22.24 7.96 -6.08
C TYR A 309 23.19 7.37 -5.01
N ASP A 310 24.48 7.28 -5.29
CA ASP A 310 25.48 6.96 -4.28
C ASP A 310 26.74 7.81 -4.51
N PRO A 311 26.97 8.85 -3.68
CA PRO A 311 28.09 9.77 -3.86
C PRO A 311 29.46 9.10 -3.63
N THR A 312 29.47 7.92 -3.00
CA THR A 312 30.69 7.17 -2.65
C THR A 312 31.03 6.07 -3.66
N ALA A 313 30.12 5.78 -4.60
CA ALA A 313 30.18 4.59 -5.44
C ALA A 313 31.46 4.49 -6.28
N VAL A 314 31.93 5.60 -6.87
CA VAL A 314 33.14 5.60 -7.72
C VAL A 314 34.36 5.13 -6.92
N ALA A 315 34.61 5.72 -5.75
CA ALA A 315 35.74 5.34 -4.90
C ALA A 315 35.59 3.90 -4.37
N ALA A 316 34.35 3.50 -4.02
CA ALA A 316 34.06 2.17 -3.53
C ALA A 316 34.29 1.07 -4.59
N LEU A 317 33.88 1.30 -5.84
CA LEU A 317 34.10 0.40 -6.97
C LEU A 317 35.60 0.19 -7.24
N GLU A 318 36.38 1.27 -7.24
CA GLU A 318 37.83 1.20 -7.37
C GLU A 318 38.47 0.36 -6.26
N ALA A 319 38.07 0.58 -5.01
CA ALA A 319 38.57 -0.17 -3.86
C ALA A 319 38.14 -1.65 -3.83
N ALA A 320 37.08 -2.01 -4.57
CA ALA A 320 36.56 -3.36 -4.67
C ALA A 320 37.13 -4.17 -5.85
N LYS A 321 37.94 -3.55 -6.72
CA LYS A 321 38.53 -4.22 -7.89
C LYS A 321 39.26 -5.52 -7.51
N GLY A 322 38.96 -6.58 -8.25
CA GLY A 322 39.56 -7.91 -8.07
C GLY A 322 39.06 -8.67 -6.83
N LYS A 323 38.03 -8.17 -6.13
CA LYS A 323 37.42 -8.81 -4.98
C LYS A 323 36.03 -9.39 -5.31
N SER A 324 35.37 -9.96 -4.31
CA SER A 324 33.98 -10.44 -4.44
C SER A 324 33.04 -9.28 -4.79
N TRP A 325 32.02 -9.55 -5.61
CA TRP A 325 31.01 -8.55 -6.01
C TRP A 325 30.30 -7.94 -4.80
N VAL A 326 30.13 -8.70 -3.70
CA VAL A 326 29.52 -8.24 -2.44
C VAL A 326 30.30 -7.09 -1.77
N GLN A 327 31.57 -6.89 -2.16
CA GLN A 327 32.42 -5.83 -1.62
C GLN A 327 32.38 -4.53 -2.44
N ALA A 328 31.72 -4.55 -3.59
CA ALA A 328 31.40 -3.37 -4.39
C ALA A 328 29.98 -2.90 -4.06
N PRO A 329 29.63 -1.63 -4.32
CA PRO A 329 28.23 -1.20 -4.26
C PRO A 329 27.37 -1.99 -5.25
N HIS A 330 26.21 -2.46 -4.80
CA HIS A 330 25.31 -3.29 -5.60
C HIS A 330 23.87 -3.24 -5.06
N VAL A 331 22.93 -3.64 -5.90
CA VAL A 331 21.55 -3.93 -5.51
C VAL A 331 21.42 -5.43 -5.27
N GLU A 332 20.65 -5.85 -4.27
CA GLU A 332 20.15 -7.21 -4.17
C GLU A 332 18.64 -7.21 -4.39
N ILE A 333 18.15 -8.15 -5.20
CA ILE A 333 16.73 -8.44 -5.34
C ILE A 333 16.49 -9.79 -4.71
N TRP A 334 15.47 -9.86 -3.86
CA TRP A 334 14.97 -11.07 -3.24
C TRP A 334 13.60 -11.38 -3.81
N THR A 335 13.39 -12.61 -4.27
CA THR A 335 12.07 -13.12 -4.63
C THR A 335 11.83 -14.45 -3.92
N ALA A 336 10.61 -14.96 -4.01
CA ALA A 336 10.26 -16.29 -3.55
C ALA A 336 9.68 -17.11 -4.70
N VAL A 337 9.83 -18.43 -4.60
CA VAL A 337 9.06 -19.39 -5.37
C VAL A 337 8.42 -20.38 -4.43
N GLN A 338 7.28 -20.94 -4.84
CA GLN A 338 6.66 -22.01 -4.09
C GLN A 338 7.60 -23.22 -4.06
N SER A 339 7.86 -23.75 -2.88
CA SER A 339 8.76 -24.89 -2.71
C SER A 339 8.11 -26.15 -3.28
N ALA A 340 8.87 -26.88 -4.10
CA ALA A 340 8.43 -28.15 -4.68
C ALA A 340 8.21 -29.26 -3.64
N ALA A 341 8.60 -29.04 -2.37
CA ALA A 341 8.49 -29.99 -1.28
C ALA A 341 7.14 -29.97 -0.54
N ALA A 342 6.17 -29.16 -0.98
CA ALA A 342 4.83 -29.16 -0.41
C ALA A 342 4.00 -30.36 -0.92
N ASP A 343 4.31 -31.56 -0.42
CA ASP A 343 3.43 -32.72 -0.52
C ASP A 343 2.24 -32.53 0.44
N ASP A 344 1.03 -32.46 -0.12
CA ASP A 344 -0.25 -32.93 0.44
C ASP A 344 -0.55 -32.65 1.94
N SER A 345 -0.30 -31.42 2.41
CA SER A 345 -0.75 -30.98 3.75
C SER A 345 -1.50 -29.66 3.67
N ASP A 346 -2.52 -29.48 4.51
CA ASP A 346 -3.29 -28.24 4.71
C ASP A 346 -2.45 -27.04 5.22
N ALA A 347 -1.12 -27.15 5.18
CA ALA A 347 -0.19 -26.09 5.58
C ALA A 347 0.00 -25.09 4.43
N PRO A 348 0.21 -23.79 4.74
CA PRO A 348 0.55 -22.80 3.72
C PRO A 348 1.82 -23.23 2.97
N PRO A 349 1.90 -22.91 1.67
CA PRO A 349 2.99 -23.37 0.84
C PRO A 349 4.31 -22.78 1.32
N ALA A 350 5.23 -23.68 1.67
CA ALA A 350 6.61 -23.39 1.95
C ALA A 350 7.24 -22.55 0.82
N LEU A 351 7.89 -21.42 1.14
CA LEU A 351 8.59 -20.58 0.14
C LEU A 351 10.10 -20.86 0.13
N ASP A 352 10.69 -20.91 -1.06
CA ASP A 352 12.14 -20.90 -1.28
C ASP A 352 12.59 -19.52 -1.78
N PHE A 353 13.48 -18.87 -1.03
CA PHE A 353 13.98 -17.54 -1.38
C PHE A 353 15.12 -17.57 -2.39
N LEU A 354 15.03 -16.71 -3.39
CA LEU A 354 16.04 -16.51 -4.43
C LEU A 354 16.64 -15.11 -4.28
N GLN A 355 17.96 -15.01 -4.39
CA GLN A 355 18.69 -13.74 -4.31
C GLN A 355 19.45 -13.49 -5.60
N PHE A 356 19.36 -12.26 -6.08
CA PHE A 356 20.07 -11.76 -7.27
C PHE A 356 20.90 -10.55 -6.87
N GLY A 357 22.21 -10.59 -7.07
CA GLY A 357 23.08 -9.42 -6.92
C GLY A 357 23.24 -8.69 -8.26
N ILE A 358 23.05 -7.38 -8.30
CA ILE A 358 23.20 -6.56 -9.51
C ILE A 358 24.24 -5.47 -9.25
N GLY A 359 25.38 -5.56 -9.94
CA GLY A 359 26.41 -4.53 -9.88
C GLY A 359 25.99 -3.24 -10.58
N LEU A 360 26.66 -2.13 -10.26
CA LEU A 360 26.42 -0.84 -10.94
C LEU A 360 26.83 -0.86 -12.43
N ASP A 361 27.55 -1.89 -12.87
CA ASP A 361 27.83 -2.21 -14.26
C ASP A 361 26.72 -3.01 -14.96
N GLY A 362 25.64 -3.33 -14.24
CA GLY A 362 24.49 -4.12 -14.71
C GLY A 362 24.75 -5.62 -14.77
N LYS A 363 25.90 -6.09 -14.29
CA LYS A 363 26.17 -7.51 -14.24
C LYS A 363 25.37 -8.16 -13.12
N VAL A 364 24.70 -9.25 -13.46
CA VAL A 364 23.89 -10.04 -12.51
C VAL A 364 24.71 -11.21 -11.96
N TYR A 365 24.57 -11.47 -10.67
CA TYR A 365 25.21 -12.52 -9.91
C TYR A 365 24.15 -13.37 -9.20
N PRO A 366 24.14 -14.69 -9.37
CA PRO A 366 23.27 -15.57 -8.59
C PRO A 366 23.74 -15.60 -7.12
N GLY A 367 22.84 -15.33 -6.19
CA GLY A 367 23.06 -15.36 -4.75
C GLY A 367 22.50 -16.61 -4.07
N ALA A 368 21.94 -16.44 -2.88
CA ALA A 368 21.15 -17.47 -2.19
C ALA A 368 20.04 -18.06 -3.09
N GLY A 369 19.74 -19.34 -2.90
CA GLY A 369 18.81 -20.09 -3.76
C GLY A 369 19.38 -20.47 -5.14
N LYS A 370 20.48 -19.83 -5.57
CA LYS A 370 21.15 -20.06 -6.87
C LYS A 370 20.17 -19.99 -8.05
N PRO A 371 19.46 -18.85 -8.24
CA PRO A 371 18.49 -18.72 -9.31
C PRO A 371 19.14 -18.95 -10.68
N ALA A 372 18.44 -19.69 -11.54
CA ALA A 372 18.85 -19.96 -12.92
C ALA A 372 18.39 -18.85 -13.87
N ASP A 373 17.17 -18.36 -13.70
CA ASP A 373 16.55 -17.34 -14.55
C ASP A 373 16.93 -15.95 -14.07
N LEU A 374 18.06 -15.46 -14.58
CA LEU A 374 18.59 -14.14 -14.24
C LEU A 374 17.88 -13.04 -15.07
N PRO A 375 17.54 -11.89 -14.46
CA PRO A 375 16.95 -10.78 -15.20
C PRO A 375 17.89 -10.21 -16.26
N ALA A 376 17.30 -9.73 -17.35
CA ALA A 376 17.97 -8.80 -18.25
C ALA A 376 18.10 -7.42 -17.57
N VAL A 377 19.19 -6.71 -17.85
CA VAL A 377 19.48 -5.40 -17.25
C VAL A 377 19.77 -4.35 -18.31
N GLU A 378 18.94 -3.32 -18.35
CA GLU A 378 19.21 -2.08 -19.09
C GLU A 378 19.64 -0.98 -18.12
N ARG A 379 20.49 -0.04 -18.57
CA ARG A 379 20.98 1.04 -17.72
C ARG A 379 21.14 2.34 -18.47
N TRP A 380 20.87 3.45 -17.78
CA TRP A 380 21.18 4.79 -18.27
C TRP A 380 21.54 5.73 -17.13
N SER A 381 22.15 6.85 -17.48
CA SER A 381 22.37 7.98 -16.57
C SER A 381 21.23 8.98 -16.70
N ALA A 382 20.85 9.58 -15.58
CA ALA A 382 19.86 10.65 -15.54
C ALA A 382 20.22 11.68 -14.45
N THR A 383 19.34 12.66 -14.27
CA THR A 383 19.45 13.68 -13.22
C THR A 383 18.13 13.74 -12.48
N ASP A 384 18.18 13.60 -11.16
CA ASP A 384 16.98 13.64 -10.33
C ASP A 384 16.46 15.08 -10.13
N GLU A 385 15.41 15.26 -9.35
CA GLU A 385 14.78 16.55 -9.04
C GLU A 385 15.66 17.49 -8.19
N GLN A 386 16.76 16.98 -7.63
CA GLN A 386 17.74 17.73 -6.83
C GLN A 386 19.01 18.05 -7.63
N ASP A 387 18.95 17.86 -8.96
CA ASP A 387 20.06 18.00 -9.90
C ASP A 387 21.27 17.08 -9.59
N ARG A 388 21.02 15.95 -8.90
CA ARG A 388 22.05 14.96 -8.59
C ARG A 388 22.21 13.97 -9.76
N PRO A 389 23.44 13.54 -10.08
CA PRO A 389 23.65 12.49 -11.07
C PRO A 389 23.17 11.16 -10.50
N VAL A 390 22.31 10.47 -11.23
CA VAL A 390 21.76 9.17 -10.83
C VAL A 390 21.99 8.13 -11.92
N GLN A 391 22.11 6.87 -11.50
CA GLN A 391 22.06 5.73 -12.40
C GLN A 391 20.69 5.08 -12.30
N VAL A 392 20.08 4.79 -13.45
CA VAL A 392 18.82 4.09 -13.53
C VAL A 392 19.05 2.71 -14.15
N MET A 393 18.40 1.69 -13.59
CA MET A 393 18.45 0.31 -14.06
C MET A 393 17.03 -0.22 -14.25
N ARG A 394 16.75 -0.78 -15.42
CA ARG A 394 15.56 -1.59 -15.66
C ARG A 394 15.95 -3.05 -15.58
N LEU A 395 15.25 -3.81 -14.74
CA LEU A 395 15.44 -5.25 -14.56
C LEU A 395 14.21 -5.96 -15.09
N HIS A 396 14.39 -6.93 -16.00
CA HIS A 396 13.30 -7.63 -16.66
C HIS A 396 13.47 -9.15 -16.54
N TRP A 397 12.45 -9.85 -16.04
CA TRP A 397 12.36 -11.30 -16.01
C TRP A 397 11.47 -11.81 -17.13
N GLU A 398 11.89 -12.91 -17.77
CA GLU A 398 11.10 -13.59 -18.81
C GLU A 398 9.79 -14.20 -18.25
N ASP A 399 9.82 -14.64 -16.99
CA ASP A 399 8.61 -15.07 -16.30
C ASP A 399 7.76 -13.86 -15.90
N GLN A 400 6.60 -13.70 -16.56
CA GLN A 400 5.66 -12.60 -16.31
C GLN A 400 5.12 -12.56 -14.87
N TRP A 401 5.31 -13.62 -14.07
CA TRP A 401 4.86 -13.73 -12.68
C TRP A 401 6.01 -13.79 -11.67
N ALA A 402 7.22 -13.35 -12.04
CA ALA A 402 8.42 -13.46 -11.21
C ALA A 402 8.29 -12.87 -9.78
N PHE A 403 7.38 -11.92 -9.55
CA PHE A 403 7.14 -11.28 -8.26
C PHE A 403 5.83 -11.71 -7.58
N LEU A 404 5.12 -12.71 -8.10
CA LEU A 404 3.83 -13.13 -7.56
C LEU A 404 3.93 -13.60 -6.10
N SER A 405 5.04 -14.25 -5.72
CA SER A 405 5.32 -14.67 -4.34
C SER A 405 6.09 -13.64 -3.53
N GLY A 406 6.19 -12.41 -4.02
CA GLY A 406 6.78 -11.28 -3.30
C GLY A 406 8.17 -10.86 -3.78
N VAL A 407 8.50 -9.60 -3.46
CA VAL A 407 9.77 -8.97 -3.85
C VAL A 407 10.37 -8.15 -2.72
N GLY A 408 11.68 -8.24 -2.56
CA GLY A 408 12.47 -7.49 -1.60
C GLY A 408 13.64 -6.79 -2.29
N ILE A 409 13.91 -5.55 -1.93
CA ILE A 409 15.00 -4.75 -2.50
C ILE A 409 15.98 -4.44 -1.39
N VAL A 410 17.27 -4.63 -1.66
CA VAL A 410 18.37 -4.21 -0.78
C VAL A 410 19.33 -3.36 -1.61
N TYR A 411 19.75 -2.22 -1.07
CA TYR A 411 20.93 -1.53 -1.58
C TYR A 411 22.11 -1.71 -0.62
N SER A 412 23.22 -2.16 -1.18
CA SER A 412 24.48 -2.33 -0.48
C SER A 412 25.43 -1.18 -0.78
N GLN A 413 25.56 -0.26 0.17
CA GLN A 413 26.60 0.76 0.09
C GLN A 413 27.92 0.18 0.61
N SER A 414 28.97 0.30 -0.20
CA SER A 414 30.31 -0.13 0.16
C SER A 414 31.22 1.06 0.40
N LEU A 415 32.12 0.95 1.38
CA LEU A 415 33.18 1.91 1.63
C LEU A 415 34.52 1.17 1.76
N ASN A 416 35.57 1.70 1.13
CA ASN A 416 36.91 1.12 1.19
C ASN A 416 36.97 -0.36 0.77
N GLY A 417 36.13 -0.76 -0.20
CA GLY A 417 36.06 -2.12 -0.71
C GLY A 417 35.52 -3.12 0.31
N LYS A 418 34.59 -2.69 1.17
CA LYS A 418 33.82 -3.51 2.10
C LYS A 418 32.39 -3.00 2.13
N GLN A 419 31.44 -3.90 2.32
CA GLN A 419 30.06 -3.54 2.64
C GLN A 419 30.05 -2.71 3.93
N ALA A 420 29.49 -1.51 3.86
CA ALA A 420 29.41 -0.58 4.98
C ALA A 420 27.99 -0.50 5.54
N ARG A 421 26.99 -0.51 4.66
CA ARG A 421 25.58 -0.34 5.00
C ARG A 421 24.69 -1.15 4.06
N LEU A 422 23.62 -1.72 4.60
CA LEU A 422 22.52 -2.30 3.80
C LEU A 422 21.22 -1.62 4.20
N VAL A 423 20.55 -0.99 3.23
CA VAL A 423 19.16 -0.53 3.40
C VAL A 423 18.24 -1.42 2.59
N ALA A 424 17.11 -1.83 3.17
CA ALA A 424 16.24 -2.82 2.58
C ALA A 424 14.75 -2.50 2.76
N THR A 425 13.91 -3.10 1.91
CA THR A 425 12.46 -3.07 2.07
C THR A 425 11.96 -4.04 3.15
N THR A 426 12.73 -5.06 3.51
CA THR A 426 12.41 -6.04 4.55
C THR A 426 13.60 -6.22 5.50
N GLY A 427 13.35 -6.65 6.73
CA GLY A 427 14.41 -7.18 7.59
C GLY A 427 15.10 -8.37 6.95
N ILE A 428 16.42 -8.48 7.15
CA ILE A 428 17.24 -9.62 6.72
C ILE A 428 17.83 -10.28 7.95
N VAL A 429 17.52 -11.55 8.17
CA VAL A 429 18.05 -12.35 9.28
C VAL A 429 18.71 -13.61 8.73
N LYS A 430 19.97 -13.86 9.13
CA LYS A 430 20.76 -15.01 8.66
C LYS A 430 20.78 -15.13 7.11
N ASN A 431 20.93 -13.99 6.43
CA ASN A 431 20.91 -13.91 4.96
C ASN A 431 19.62 -14.44 4.32
N ARG A 432 18.48 -14.12 4.93
CA ARG A 432 17.14 -14.39 4.43
C ARG A 432 16.20 -13.23 4.76
N PRO A 433 15.28 -12.86 3.86
CA PRO A 433 14.23 -11.90 4.18
C PRO A 433 13.31 -12.46 5.27
N LEU A 434 12.84 -11.58 6.15
CA LEU A 434 11.80 -11.89 7.13
C LEU A 434 10.42 -11.93 6.49
N PHE A 435 10.18 -11.10 5.47
CA PHE A 435 8.90 -10.96 4.79
C PHE A 435 9.11 -10.44 3.37
N LEU A 436 8.44 -11.04 2.38
CA LEU A 436 8.41 -10.53 1.00
C LEU A 436 6.94 -10.27 0.62
N PRO A 437 6.45 -9.02 0.72
CA PRO A 437 5.12 -8.72 0.22
C PRO A 437 5.11 -8.75 -1.31
N THR A 438 3.93 -8.99 -1.89
CA THR A 438 3.70 -8.79 -3.33
C THR A 438 3.84 -7.31 -3.71
N ILE A 439 3.91 -7.02 -5.01
CA ILE A 439 3.85 -5.64 -5.50
C ILE A 439 2.44 -5.08 -5.28
N TRP A 440 2.36 -3.80 -4.91
CA TRP A 440 1.07 -3.09 -4.95
C TRP A 440 0.82 -2.61 -6.36
N THR A 441 -0.32 -2.98 -6.94
CA THR A 441 -0.75 -2.54 -8.26
C THR A 441 -1.86 -1.53 -8.13
N HIS A 442 -1.70 -0.38 -8.78
CA HIS A 442 -2.81 0.55 -8.90
C HIS A 442 -3.87 -0.05 -9.84
N GLU A 443 -5.06 -0.31 -9.29
CA GLU A 443 -6.26 -0.58 -10.09
C GLU A 443 -7.02 0.74 -10.26
N PRO A 444 -7.45 1.09 -11.49
CA PRO A 444 -8.23 2.30 -11.71
C PRO A 444 -9.56 2.23 -10.94
N GLU A 445 -9.97 3.32 -10.30
CA GLU A 445 -11.28 3.40 -9.66
C GLU A 445 -12.44 3.29 -10.67
N ASP A 446 -13.51 2.62 -10.26
CA ASP A 446 -14.78 2.54 -11.00
C ASP A 446 -15.43 3.91 -11.27
N SER A 447 -15.06 4.94 -10.50
CA SER A 447 -15.50 6.32 -10.67
C SER A 447 -15.07 6.91 -12.02
N GLY A 448 -14.04 6.34 -12.66
CA GLY A 448 -13.35 6.91 -13.81
C GLY A 448 -12.62 8.23 -13.49
N GLN A 449 -12.60 8.63 -12.22
CA GLN A 449 -11.93 9.83 -11.70
C GLN A 449 -10.76 9.46 -10.78
N GLY A 450 -10.00 8.42 -11.14
CA GLY A 450 -8.70 8.09 -10.57
C GLY A 450 -7.67 8.07 -11.69
N GLY A 451 -7.08 9.24 -12.01
CA GLY A 451 -5.98 9.30 -12.97
C GLY A 451 -4.74 8.62 -12.40
N ALA A 452 -3.82 8.17 -13.26
CA ALA A 452 -2.55 7.62 -12.81
C ALA A 452 -1.91 8.55 -11.78
N HIS A 453 -1.58 8.03 -10.60
CA HIS A 453 -0.93 8.80 -9.53
C HIS A 453 0.41 9.39 -9.97
N CYS A 454 0.93 8.92 -11.10
CA CYS A 454 2.22 9.34 -11.61
C CYS A 454 2.20 9.57 -13.11
N ALA A 455 2.91 10.61 -13.54
CA ALA A 455 3.16 10.89 -14.94
C ALA A 455 4.61 11.29 -15.16
N VAL A 456 5.09 11.13 -16.40
CA VAL A 456 6.42 11.59 -16.78
C VAL A 456 6.36 13.08 -17.11
N GLU A 457 7.02 13.90 -16.30
CA GLU A 457 7.18 15.33 -16.50
C GLU A 457 8.66 15.67 -16.60
N ASN A 458 9.07 16.37 -17.67
CA ASN A 458 10.47 16.77 -17.87
C ASN A 458 11.48 15.60 -17.73
N ARG A 459 11.10 14.40 -18.21
CA ARG A 459 11.88 13.14 -18.07
C ARG A 459 12.08 12.70 -16.61
N ARG A 460 11.11 13.00 -15.75
CA ARG A 460 11.06 12.53 -14.37
C ARG A 460 9.67 11.96 -14.11
N LEU A 461 9.59 10.82 -13.42
CA LEU A 461 8.32 10.27 -12.98
C LEU A 461 7.87 11.04 -11.73
N MET A 462 6.78 11.78 -11.85
CA MET A 462 6.30 12.72 -10.83
C MET A 462 4.93 12.30 -10.33
N LEU A 463 4.74 12.37 -9.01
CA LEU A 463 3.42 12.26 -8.40
C LEU A 463 2.52 13.37 -8.93
N GLN A 464 1.35 13.00 -9.40
CA GLN A 464 0.34 13.92 -9.89
C GLN A 464 -0.44 14.51 -8.71
N PRO A 465 -0.76 15.81 -8.76
CA PRO A 465 -1.54 16.47 -7.72
C PRO A 465 -2.97 15.98 -7.67
#